data_AF-A0A7T5RIT0-F1
#
_entry.id   AF-A0A7T5RIT0-F1
#
_cell.length_a   1.000
_cell.length_b   1.000
_cell.length_c   1.000
_cell.angle_alpha   90.00
_cell.angle_beta   90.00
_cell.angle_gamma   90.00
#
_symmetry.space_group_name_H-M   'P 1'
#
loop_
_entity.id
_entity.type
_entity.pdbx_description
1 polymer ?
#
loop_
_entity_poly.entity_id
_entity_poly.type
_entity_poly.pdbx_seq_one_letter_code
_entity_poly.pdbx_strand_id
1 'polypeptide(L)'
;MSFRATLVIVVSVFALLLGALFALPVYKKEYAKVEIKGVSLLVEVARDSQSRARGLAGRDKIPAQGGMLFVFDQPAAYGIWMKDMKIPIDIFWIKNGVVVDLEENVIPFKSGLRDTSPPIFRPDVTALYVLETSAGLAQKHGIKIGDEIKTFFRNEFAQIASPTAVAVEEPPPVGGEYFIETLRLAPAEGGEFKIKKLLTKNKFYRKFAISYKSGKFAVSGVMNVPMGAIPRGGFPVLILNHGLISPEIYYTGRGSRREQDFFARQGYITIHPDYRGLGETDPKLVCPSTLSYTKDGCHHDFYVGYTDDLVNLVDALKKLNSKLIDVKRMGMWGHSMGGGMAARVMVLNPDIRAYVLFAPISADVEDNFYELKSKEITWLRETYGMGSEVYKKMSPLTYFAEVQAPVQLHHASTDKDVPVEFSEKMYEALKNSGKKVEFYKYPGEGHEFGDAWSLAAERALQFFDKYVKGAR
;
A
#
# COMPACT_ATOMS: atom_id res chain seq x y z
N MET A 1 -2.31 36.96 -44.59
CA MET A 1 -2.33 35.84 -43.61
C MET A 1 -1.18 34.89 -43.89
N SER A 2 0.05 35.10 -43.38
CA SER A 2 1.07 34.01 -43.42
C SER A 2 2.22 34.10 -42.42
N PHE A 3 2.32 35.13 -41.57
CA PHE A 3 3.43 35.22 -40.60
C PHE A 3 3.12 34.63 -39.21
N ARG A 4 1.84 34.53 -38.82
CA ARG A 4 1.45 34.02 -37.49
C ARG A 4 1.46 32.49 -37.37
N ALA A 5 1.31 31.76 -38.48
CA ALA A 5 1.27 30.29 -38.46
C ALA A 5 2.67 29.67 -38.32
N THR A 6 3.70 30.27 -38.93
CA THR A 6 5.06 29.74 -38.92
C THR A 6 5.74 29.87 -37.55
N LEU A 7 5.43 30.93 -36.79
CA LEU A 7 6.02 31.15 -35.46
C LEU A 7 5.50 30.15 -34.41
N VAL A 8 4.25 29.72 -34.51
CA VAL A 8 3.63 28.75 -33.57
C VAL A 8 4.20 27.35 -33.76
N ILE A 9 4.57 26.98 -34.99
CA ILE A 9 5.14 25.66 -35.29
C ILE A 9 6.58 25.56 -34.75
N VAL A 10 7.40 26.61 -34.87
CA VAL A 10 8.79 26.59 -34.40
C VAL A 10 8.87 26.53 -32.86
N VAL A 11 8.00 27.27 -32.15
CA VAL A 11 7.96 27.24 -30.67
C VAL A 11 7.49 25.87 -30.14
N SER A 12 6.57 25.21 -30.85
CA SER A 12 6.03 23.89 -30.45
C SER A 12 7.05 22.77 -30.64
N VAL A 13 7.84 22.81 -31.71
CA VAL A 13 8.92 21.83 -31.94
C VAL A 13 10.09 22.04 -30.97
N PHE A 14 10.40 23.29 -30.60
CA PHE A 14 11.44 23.60 -29.60
C PHE A 14 11.04 23.15 -28.19
N ALA A 15 9.77 23.28 -27.80
CA ALA A 15 9.25 22.80 -26.52
C ALA A 15 9.24 21.26 -26.41
N LEU A 16 8.95 20.55 -27.51
CA LEU A 16 9.02 19.08 -27.58
C LEU A 16 10.47 18.57 -27.51
N LEU A 17 11.43 19.27 -28.12
CA LEU A 17 12.86 18.94 -28.03
C LEU A 17 13.44 19.23 -26.64
N LEU A 18 12.99 20.29 -25.96
CA LEU A 18 13.35 20.57 -24.56
C LEU A 18 12.73 19.56 -23.58
N GLY A 19 11.49 19.11 -23.81
CA GLY A 19 10.85 18.08 -22.99
C GLY A 19 11.53 16.70 -23.07
N ALA A 20 12.14 16.37 -24.21
CA ALA A 20 12.90 15.13 -24.39
C ALA A 20 14.29 15.16 -23.70
N LEU A 21 14.84 16.34 -23.42
CA LEU A 21 16.16 16.51 -22.79
C LEU A 21 16.13 16.52 -21.26
N PHE A 22 14.96 16.58 -20.62
CA PHE A 22 14.80 16.62 -19.15
C PHE A 22 14.20 15.36 -18.52
N ALA A 23 13.99 14.27 -19.29
CA ALA A 23 13.70 12.96 -18.73
C ALA A 23 14.97 12.36 -18.10
N LEU A 24 15.37 12.87 -16.93
CA LEU A 24 16.39 12.21 -16.12
C LEU A 24 15.87 10.82 -15.74
N PRO A 25 16.65 9.75 -15.93
CA PRO A 25 16.23 8.42 -15.53
C PRO A 25 16.01 8.40 -14.03
N VAL A 26 14.77 8.17 -13.60
CA VAL A 26 14.44 7.90 -12.20
C VAL A 26 15.13 6.58 -11.84
N TYR A 27 16.26 6.68 -11.16
CA TYR A 27 17.05 5.52 -10.74
C TYR A 27 16.28 4.74 -9.67
N LYS A 28 15.58 3.68 -10.09
CA LYS A 28 14.82 2.79 -9.21
C LYS A 28 15.81 1.88 -8.47
N LYS A 29 15.92 2.02 -7.14
CA LYS A 29 16.80 1.16 -6.33
C LYS A 29 16.29 -0.29 -6.30
N GLU A 30 17.15 -1.24 -6.68
CA GLU A 30 16.91 -2.69 -6.59
C GLU A 30 17.35 -3.21 -5.20
N TYR A 31 16.66 -4.22 -4.66
CA TYR A 31 16.98 -4.85 -3.38
C TYR A 31 16.91 -6.37 -3.51
N ALA A 32 17.69 -7.09 -2.69
CA ALA A 32 17.66 -8.53 -2.56
C ALA A 32 17.61 -8.93 -1.08
N LYS A 33 17.00 -10.09 -0.79
CA LYS A 33 17.14 -10.74 0.52
C LYS A 33 18.28 -11.74 0.44
N VAL A 34 19.19 -11.72 1.40
CA VAL A 34 20.31 -12.66 1.49
C VAL A 34 20.22 -13.41 2.81
N GLU A 35 20.24 -14.73 2.76
CA GLU A 35 20.22 -15.60 3.95
C GLU A 35 21.54 -16.35 4.07
N ILE A 36 22.20 -16.23 5.22
CA ILE A 36 23.46 -16.92 5.54
C ILE A 36 23.53 -17.21 7.04
N LYS A 37 23.84 -18.46 7.43
CA LYS A 37 23.91 -18.90 8.85
C LYS A 37 22.72 -18.47 9.72
N GLY A 38 21.50 -18.48 9.17
CA GLY A 38 20.27 -18.11 9.88
C GLY A 38 20.06 -16.60 10.05
N VAL A 39 20.95 -15.77 9.51
CA VAL A 39 20.78 -14.31 9.43
C VAL A 39 20.13 -13.97 8.10
N SER A 40 19.13 -13.09 8.15
CA SER A 40 18.46 -12.54 6.98
C SER A 40 18.88 -11.08 6.81
N LEU A 41 19.49 -10.76 5.67
CA LEU A 41 19.92 -9.43 5.29
C LEU A 41 19.06 -8.88 4.16
N LEU A 42 18.64 -7.62 4.27
CA LEU A 42 18.03 -6.89 3.17
C LEU A 42 19.06 -5.93 2.58
N VAL A 43 19.53 -6.23 1.37
CA VAL A 43 20.66 -5.54 0.74
C VAL A 43 20.25 -4.80 -0.52
N GLU A 44 20.84 -3.64 -0.75
CA GLU A 44 20.71 -2.93 -2.04
C GLU A 44 21.44 -3.70 -3.13
N VAL A 45 20.92 -3.73 -4.35
CA VAL A 45 21.55 -4.42 -5.48
C VAL A 45 22.25 -3.42 -6.39
N ALA A 46 23.54 -3.68 -6.66
CA ALA A 46 24.35 -2.93 -7.61
C ALA A 46 24.61 -3.78 -8.86
N ARG A 47 23.90 -3.48 -9.95
CA ARG A 47 23.92 -4.28 -11.19
C ARG A 47 24.47 -3.51 -12.38
N ASP A 48 24.32 -2.20 -12.43
CA ASP A 48 24.87 -1.35 -13.48
C ASP A 48 26.21 -0.72 -13.06
N SER A 49 26.95 -0.18 -14.03
CA SER A 49 28.27 0.41 -13.79
C SER A 49 28.23 1.59 -12.80
N GLN A 50 27.14 2.36 -12.78
CA GLN A 50 27.00 3.52 -11.91
C GLN A 50 26.76 3.10 -10.46
N SER A 51 25.85 2.15 -10.21
CA SER A 51 25.64 1.61 -8.85
C SER A 51 26.84 0.85 -8.33
N ARG A 52 27.51 0.05 -9.17
CA ARG A 52 28.74 -0.66 -8.80
C ARG A 52 29.88 0.31 -8.49
N ALA A 53 30.05 1.38 -9.26
CA ALA A 53 31.07 2.39 -8.98
C ALA A 53 30.79 3.17 -7.69
N ARG A 54 29.52 3.42 -7.38
CA ARG A 54 29.11 4.12 -6.16
C ARG A 54 29.27 3.25 -4.91
N GLY A 55 28.83 2.00 -4.95
CA GLY A 55 28.91 1.09 -3.80
C GLY A 55 28.29 1.66 -2.52
N LEU A 56 28.93 1.39 -1.38
CA LEU A 56 28.64 2.00 -0.09
C LEU A 56 29.38 3.33 0.17
N ALA A 57 30.07 3.89 -0.83
CA ALA A 57 30.87 5.11 -0.67
C ALA A 57 30.04 6.32 -0.18
N GLY A 58 30.64 7.12 0.70
CA GLY A 58 30.07 8.33 1.28
C GLY A 58 29.04 8.11 2.39
N ARG A 59 28.64 6.87 2.67
CA ARG A 59 27.63 6.53 3.68
C ARG A 59 28.22 6.59 5.09
N ASP A 60 27.47 7.17 6.02
CA ASP A 60 27.87 7.26 7.44
C ASP A 60 27.47 6.01 8.27
N LYS A 61 26.57 5.16 7.76
CA LYS A 61 26.14 3.89 8.39
C LYS A 61 25.63 2.86 7.37
N ILE A 62 25.76 1.57 7.70
CA ILE A 62 25.03 0.44 7.09
C ILE A 62 23.98 -0.04 8.12
N PRO A 63 22.73 -0.35 7.73
CA PRO A 63 21.75 -0.94 8.65
C PRO A 63 22.27 -2.25 9.28
N ALA A 64 21.91 -2.55 10.53
CA ALA A 64 22.44 -3.71 11.26
C ALA A 64 22.22 -5.07 10.59
N GLN A 65 21.23 -5.18 9.69
CA GLN A 65 20.94 -6.34 8.84
C GLN A 65 20.84 -5.92 7.36
N GLY A 66 21.69 -4.98 6.97
CA GLY A 66 21.77 -4.43 5.62
C GLY A 66 23.14 -4.59 5.00
N GLY A 67 23.27 -4.10 3.78
CA GLY A 67 24.47 -4.25 2.99
C GLY A 67 24.22 -3.91 1.52
N MET A 68 25.20 -4.24 0.68
CA MET A 68 25.08 -4.11 -0.77
C MET A 68 25.52 -5.41 -1.45
N LEU A 69 24.72 -5.87 -2.41
CA LEU A 69 25.00 -7.03 -3.24
C LEU A 69 25.31 -6.57 -4.66
N PHE A 70 26.58 -6.70 -5.04
CA PHE A 70 27.05 -6.51 -6.39
C PHE A 70 26.76 -7.77 -7.18
N VAL A 71 26.06 -7.63 -8.30
CA VAL A 71 25.69 -8.75 -9.18
C VAL A 71 26.43 -8.60 -10.48
N PHE A 72 27.06 -9.66 -10.97
CA PHE A 72 27.82 -9.65 -12.21
C PHE A 72 27.33 -10.71 -13.19
N ASP A 73 27.45 -10.43 -14.49
CA ASP A 73 26.94 -11.30 -15.55
C ASP A 73 27.93 -12.42 -15.93
N GLN A 74 29.20 -12.31 -15.52
CA GLN A 74 30.26 -13.26 -15.84
C GLN A 74 31.09 -13.55 -14.58
N PRO A 75 31.61 -14.77 -14.38
CA PRO A 75 32.51 -15.05 -13.27
C PRO A 75 33.86 -14.34 -13.47
N ALA A 76 34.30 -13.52 -12.50
CA ALA A 76 35.63 -12.90 -12.51
C ALA A 76 36.13 -12.61 -11.09
N ALA A 77 37.41 -12.25 -10.94
CA ALA A 77 37.99 -11.79 -9.69
C ALA A 77 37.65 -10.30 -9.46
N TYR A 78 36.44 -10.05 -8.97
CA TYR A 78 35.92 -8.69 -8.81
C TYR A 78 36.56 -7.96 -7.63
N GLY A 79 37.17 -6.81 -7.92
CA GLY A 79 37.82 -5.99 -6.91
C GLY A 79 36.88 -4.99 -6.25
N ILE A 80 36.96 -4.87 -4.93
CA ILE A 80 36.26 -3.86 -4.14
C ILE A 80 37.28 -2.85 -3.64
N TRP A 81 37.05 -1.57 -3.98
CA TRP A 81 37.87 -0.46 -3.52
C TRP A 81 37.27 0.23 -2.30
N MET A 82 38.11 0.86 -1.49
CA MET A 82 37.66 1.58 -0.28
C MET A 82 37.58 3.11 -0.48
N LYS A 83 37.40 3.56 -1.74
CA LYS A 83 37.35 4.99 -2.06
C LYS A 83 36.13 5.65 -1.42
N ASP A 84 36.36 6.74 -0.69
CA ASP A 84 35.33 7.53 0.01
C ASP A 84 34.46 6.71 1.00
N MET A 85 34.92 5.53 1.41
CA MET A 85 34.26 4.72 2.43
C MET A 85 34.47 5.36 3.80
N LYS A 86 33.40 5.52 4.59
CA LYS A 86 33.48 6.09 5.94
C LYS A 86 33.23 5.06 7.06
N ILE A 87 32.84 3.85 6.68
CA ILE A 87 32.41 2.78 7.58
C ILE A 87 33.22 1.49 7.33
N PRO A 88 33.59 0.75 8.38
CA PRO A 88 34.19 -0.58 8.22
C PRO A 88 33.19 -1.59 7.67
N ILE A 89 33.64 -2.49 6.80
CA ILE A 89 32.81 -3.51 6.14
C ILE A 89 33.43 -4.92 6.19
N ASP A 90 32.58 -5.94 6.12
CA ASP A 90 32.98 -7.30 5.69
C ASP A 90 32.64 -7.46 4.21
N ILE A 91 33.47 -8.18 3.46
CA ILE A 91 33.31 -8.44 2.02
C ILE A 91 33.27 -9.94 1.79
N PHE A 92 32.18 -10.45 1.21
CA PHE A 92 32.01 -11.86 0.84
C PHE A 92 31.96 -12.00 -0.67
N TRP A 93 32.82 -12.82 -1.24
CA TRP A 93 32.73 -13.22 -2.64
C TRP A 93 31.96 -14.52 -2.75
N ILE A 94 31.02 -14.59 -3.69
CA ILE A 94 30.05 -15.68 -3.79
C ILE A 94 30.04 -16.23 -5.22
N LYS A 95 30.09 -17.56 -5.32
CA LYS A 95 29.89 -18.29 -6.58
C LYS A 95 29.05 -19.54 -6.30
N ASN A 96 28.07 -19.80 -7.16
CA ASN A 96 27.18 -20.97 -7.05
C ASN A 96 26.50 -21.11 -5.67
N GLY A 97 26.11 -20.00 -5.04
CA GLY A 97 25.43 -20.02 -3.74
C GLY A 97 26.34 -20.36 -2.55
N VAL A 98 27.67 -20.25 -2.71
CA VAL A 98 28.65 -20.52 -1.66
C VAL A 98 29.61 -19.34 -1.53
N VAL A 99 29.99 -19.01 -0.30
CA VAL A 99 31.08 -18.05 -0.02
C VAL A 99 32.39 -18.67 -0.49
N VAL A 100 33.00 -18.08 -1.52
CA VAL A 100 34.27 -18.56 -2.10
C VAL A 100 35.48 -17.77 -1.63
N ASP A 101 35.27 -16.56 -1.11
CA ASP A 101 36.29 -15.76 -0.45
C ASP A 101 35.67 -14.78 0.56
N LEU A 102 36.46 -14.32 1.52
CA LEU A 102 36.01 -13.48 2.64
C LEU A 102 37.13 -12.57 3.15
N GLU A 103 36.84 -11.27 3.21
CA GLU A 103 37.64 -10.25 3.91
C GLU A 103 36.84 -9.65 5.07
N GLU A 104 37.39 -9.71 6.28
CA GLU A 104 36.70 -9.29 7.50
C GLU A 104 37.23 -7.95 8.01
N ASN A 105 36.33 -7.10 8.52
CA ASN A 105 36.65 -5.84 9.19
C ASN A 105 37.55 -4.90 8.37
N VAL A 106 37.30 -4.79 7.07
CA VAL A 106 37.99 -3.87 6.18
C VAL A 106 37.66 -2.43 6.59
N ILE A 107 38.67 -1.66 6.99
CA ILE A 107 38.51 -0.31 7.53
C ILE A 107 38.56 0.78 6.45
N PRO A 108 37.88 1.94 6.67
CA PRO A 108 37.98 3.11 5.81
C PRO A 108 39.42 3.54 5.50
N PHE A 109 39.72 3.72 4.20
CA PHE A 109 40.98 4.30 3.76
C PHE A 109 40.98 5.81 4.04
N LYS A 110 41.92 6.29 4.85
CA LYS A 110 42.15 7.72 5.08
C LYS A 110 43.31 8.20 4.22
N SER A 111 43.02 9.07 3.27
CA SER A 111 44.05 9.73 2.46
C SER A 111 44.90 10.64 3.34
N GLY A 112 46.14 10.22 3.60
CA GLY A 112 47.08 10.95 4.43
C GLY A 112 48.50 10.59 4.02
N LEU A 113 49.06 11.39 3.10
CA LEU A 113 50.48 11.45 2.74
C LEU A 113 51.14 10.13 2.32
N ARG A 114 51.41 10.03 1.00
CA ARG A 114 52.18 9.03 0.22
C ARG A 114 51.40 7.94 -0.53
N ASP A 115 50.25 7.49 -0.06
CA ASP A 115 49.38 6.61 -0.86
C ASP A 115 48.35 7.42 -1.65
N THR A 116 48.51 7.47 -2.97
CA THR A 116 47.66 8.27 -3.86
C THR A 116 46.42 7.52 -4.34
N SER A 117 46.29 6.22 -4.05
CA SER A 117 45.20 5.37 -4.52
C SER A 117 44.63 4.48 -3.41
N PRO A 118 43.29 4.42 -3.23
CA PRO A 118 42.65 3.53 -2.26
C PRO A 118 42.96 2.05 -2.52
N PRO A 119 43.10 1.21 -1.47
CA PRO A 119 43.32 -0.22 -1.63
C PRO A 119 42.13 -0.88 -2.35
N ILE A 120 42.44 -1.92 -3.13
CA ILE A 120 41.46 -2.75 -3.83
C ILE A 120 41.63 -4.20 -3.37
N PHE A 121 40.62 -4.73 -2.70
CA PHE A 121 40.55 -6.12 -2.26
C PHE A 121 40.02 -6.98 -3.40
N ARG A 122 40.71 -8.07 -3.73
CA ARG A 122 40.35 -8.98 -4.82
C ARG A 122 40.43 -10.42 -4.32
N PRO A 123 39.49 -11.28 -4.74
CA PRO A 123 39.56 -12.68 -4.42
C PRO A 123 40.58 -13.39 -5.32
N ASP A 124 41.18 -14.47 -4.81
CA ASP A 124 42.05 -15.35 -5.62
C ASP A 124 41.25 -16.21 -6.61
N VAL A 125 39.94 -16.29 -6.41
CA VAL A 125 39.00 -17.10 -7.20
C VAL A 125 37.93 -16.23 -7.84
N THR A 126 37.34 -16.73 -8.94
CA THR A 126 36.24 -16.01 -9.59
C THR A 126 34.98 -16.01 -8.71
N ALA A 127 34.23 -14.92 -8.76
CA ALA A 127 32.92 -14.77 -8.12
C ALA A 127 31.87 -14.27 -9.13
N LEU A 128 30.60 -14.50 -8.83
CA LEU A 128 29.45 -13.94 -9.56
C LEU A 128 28.72 -12.86 -8.76
N TYR A 129 28.89 -12.87 -7.43
CA TYR A 129 28.35 -11.86 -6.55
C TYR A 129 29.40 -11.42 -5.54
N VAL A 130 29.29 -10.18 -5.10
CA VAL A 130 30.04 -9.66 -3.94
C VAL A 130 29.04 -9.04 -2.98
N LEU A 131 29.10 -9.44 -1.72
CA LEU A 131 28.24 -8.92 -0.66
C LEU A 131 29.10 -8.08 0.30
N GLU A 132 28.77 -6.81 0.43
CA GLU A 132 29.31 -5.93 1.46
C GLU A 132 28.32 -5.82 2.63
N THR A 133 28.79 -5.99 3.86
CA THR A 133 27.97 -5.83 5.08
C THR A 133 28.72 -4.99 6.12
N SER A 134 28.05 -4.61 7.21
CA SER A 134 28.73 -4.01 8.36
C SER A 134 29.83 -4.93 8.88
N ALA A 135 31.00 -4.37 9.18
CA ALA A 135 32.12 -5.13 9.75
C ALA A 135 31.72 -5.93 11.00
N GLY A 136 32.27 -7.14 11.11
CA GLY A 136 32.08 -8.04 12.24
C GLY A 136 30.84 -8.93 12.14
N LEU A 137 30.09 -8.86 11.04
CA LEU A 137 28.97 -9.77 10.77
C LEU A 137 29.48 -11.22 10.61
N ALA A 138 30.60 -11.40 9.91
CA ALA A 138 31.22 -12.71 9.73
C ALA A 138 31.58 -13.35 11.07
N GLN A 139 32.27 -12.60 11.93
CA GLN A 139 32.69 -13.04 13.26
C GLN A 139 31.52 -13.35 14.16
N LYS A 140 30.53 -12.44 14.20
CA LYS A 140 29.35 -12.56 15.06
C LYS A 140 28.54 -13.82 14.78
N HIS A 141 28.49 -14.24 13.52
CA HIS A 141 27.66 -15.38 13.08
C HIS A 141 28.48 -16.61 12.66
N GLY A 142 29.80 -16.57 12.83
CA GLY A 142 30.71 -17.68 12.49
C GLY A 142 30.66 -18.05 11.01
N ILE A 143 30.53 -17.05 10.14
CA ILE A 143 30.50 -17.24 8.68
C ILE A 143 31.93 -17.41 8.16
N LYS A 144 32.13 -18.38 7.28
CA LYS A 144 33.44 -18.72 6.70
C LYS A 144 33.32 -19.12 5.23
N ILE A 145 34.46 -19.18 4.54
CA ILE A 145 34.57 -19.75 3.19
C ILE A 145 33.99 -21.18 3.20
N GLY A 146 33.15 -21.47 2.21
CA GLY A 146 32.43 -22.74 2.08
C GLY A 146 31.00 -22.72 2.63
N ASP A 147 30.57 -21.66 3.31
CA ASP A 147 29.19 -21.57 3.80
C ASP A 147 28.18 -21.28 2.68
N GLU A 148 27.02 -21.91 2.78
CA GLU A 148 25.90 -21.69 1.86
C GLU A 148 25.24 -20.33 2.10
N ILE A 149 24.95 -19.66 0.99
CA ILE A 149 24.27 -18.37 0.96
C ILE A 149 23.15 -18.40 -0.07
N LYS A 150 21.95 -17.97 0.35
CA LYS A 150 20.79 -17.91 -0.52
C LYS A 150 20.48 -16.46 -0.86
N THR A 151 20.49 -16.14 -2.14
CA THR A 151 20.15 -14.81 -2.65
C THR A 151 18.79 -14.85 -3.32
N PHE A 152 17.88 -14.01 -2.83
CA PHE A 152 16.52 -13.88 -3.34
C PHE A 152 16.40 -12.52 -4.01
N PHE A 153 16.55 -12.50 -5.34
CA PHE A 153 16.40 -11.30 -6.14
C PHE A 153 14.92 -11.00 -6.33
N ARG A 154 14.56 -9.73 -6.17
CA ARG A 154 13.17 -9.27 -6.27
C ARG A 154 12.50 -9.56 -7.63
N ASN A 155 13.29 -9.83 -8.68
CA ASN A 155 12.77 -10.21 -10.00
C ASN A 155 12.23 -11.65 -10.08
N GLU A 156 12.62 -12.56 -9.19
CA GLU A 156 11.98 -13.89 -9.08
C GLU A 156 10.72 -13.88 -8.20
N PHE A 157 10.39 -12.72 -7.61
CA PHE A 157 9.10 -12.43 -6.99
C PHE A 157 8.21 -11.54 -7.88
N ALA A 158 8.68 -11.17 -9.09
CA ALA A 158 8.06 -10.17 -9.96
C ALA A 158 7.07 -10.72 -11.01
N GLN A 159 6.42 -11.87 -10.76
CA GLN A 159 5.06 -12.09 -11.30
C GLN A 159 3.97 -11.53 -10.37
N ILE A 160 4.32 -11.02 -9.19
CA ILE A 160 3.41 -10.28 -8.33
C ILE A 160 4.19 -9.13 -7.68
N ALA A 161 4.16 -7.97 -8.32
CA ALA A 161 4.37 -6.60 -7.81
C ALA A 161 5.46 -6.30 -6.74
N SER A 162 6.21 -5.22 -6.99
CA SER A 162 7.06 -4.51 -6.01
C SER A 162 7.67 -3.24 -6.63
N PRO A 163 8.33 -2.28 -5.89
CA PRO A 163 8.67 -2.16 -4.45
C PRO A 163 8.05 -0.98 -3.64
N THR A 164 8.22 -0.76 -2.31
CA THR A 164 9.51 -0.79 -1.54
C THR A 164 9.35 -0.75 -0.01
N ALA A 165 10.24 -1.45 0.72
CA ALA A 165 10.48 -1.30 2.16
C ALA A 165 11.62 -0.33 2.48
N VAL A 166 11.30 0.65 3.32
CA VAL A 166 12.06 1.83 3.73
C VAL A 166 12.96 1.53 4.93
N ALA A 167 14.05 2.30 4.99
CA ALA A 167 15.10 2.37 6.00
C ALA A 167 14.62 2.69 7.43
N VAL A 168 15.47 2.42 8.43
CA VAL A 168 15.35 3.03 9.77
C VAL A 168 15.91 4.45 9.74
N GLU A 169 14.99 5.33 9.41
CA GLU A 169 14.65 6.61 10.03
C GLU A 169 15.75 7.68 10.23
N GLU A 170 15.81 8.64 9.29
CA GLU A 170 15.39 9.99 9.66
C GLU A 170 13.89 9.92 9.98
N PRO A 171 13.34 10.65 10.97
CA PRO A 171 11.90 10.63 11.20
C PRO A 171 11.18 10.83 9.86
N PRO A 172 10.08 10.11 9.60
CA PRO A 172 9.36 10.27 8.34
C PRO A 172 9.24 11.77 8.05
N PRO A 173 9.58 12.22 6.83
CA PRO A 173 9.37 13.62 6.48
C PRO A 173 7.94 13.96 6.86
N VAL A 174 7.72 15.12 7.45
CA VAL A 174 6.43 15.53 8.04
C VAL A 174 5.25 14.93 7.25
N GLY A 175 4.46 14.05 7.89
CA GLY A 175 3.32 13.35 7.29
C GLY A 175 3.61 12.00 6.64
N GLY A 176 4.86 11.54 6.69
CA GLY A 176 5.29 10.28 6.09
C GLY A 176 4.63 9.05 6.71
N GLU A 177 4.12 9.15 7.94
CA GLU A 177 3.26 8.15 8.58
C GLU A 177 1.94 7.89 7.81
N TYR A 178 1.52 8.82 6.94
CA TYR A 178 0.31 8.69 6.13
C TYR A 178 0.59 8.32 4.65
N PHE A 179 1.87 8.17 4.27
CA PHE A 179 2.21 7.81 2.89
C PHE A 179 1.80 6.38 2.57
N ILE A 180 1.26 6.16 1.36
CA ILE A 180 0.90 4.83 0.88
C ILE A 180 2.11 3.88 0.94
N GLU A 181 3.30 4.35 0.57
CA GLU A 181 4.52 3.55 0.68
C GLU A 181 4.86 3.18 2.12
N THR A 182 4.67 4.08 3.09
CA THR A 182 4.87 3.76 4.51
C THR A 182 3.82 2.75 5.00
N LEU A 183 2.55 2.94 4.63
CA LEU A 183 1.45 2.06 5.00
C LEU A 183 1.60 0.65 4.42
N ARG A 184 2.17 0.51 3.22
CA ARG A 184 2.50 -0.80 2.62
C ARG A 184 3.54 -1.60 3.40
N LEU A 185 4.30 -0.93 4.26
CA LEU A 185 5.37 -1.52 5.05
C LEU A 185 4.97 -1.81 6.48
N ALA A 186 3.93 -1.14 6.95
CA ALA A 186 3.32 -1.51 8.20
C ALA A 186 2.85 -2.97 8.12
N PRO A 187 3.28 -3.84 9.04
CA PRO A 187 2.74 -5.19 9.09
C PRO A 187 1.24 -5.12 9.38
N ALA A 188 0.43 -5.96 8.73
CA ALA A 188 -0.96 -6.08 9.10
C ALA A 188 -1.07 -6.63 10.53
N GLU A 189 -1.80 -5.92 11.38
CA GLU A 189 -2.01 -6.22 12.80
C GLU A 189 -3.43 -6.74 13.06
N GLY A 190 -4.03 -7.40 12.05
CA GLY A 190 -5.30 -8.09 12.17
C GLY A 190 -5.19 -9.26 13.14
N GLY A 191 -6.04 -9.29 14.15
CA GLY A 191 -6.00 -10.33 15.18
C GLY A 191 -7.32 -11.09 15.33
N GLU A 192 -7.61 -11.49 16.56
CA GLU A 192 -8.76 -12.33 16.90
C GLU A 192 -10.09 -11.77 16.38
N PHE A 193 -10.78 -12.52 15.50
CA PHE A 193 -12.12 -12.22 15.00
C PHE A 193 -13.18 -13.03 15.77
N LYS A 194 -14.17 -12.35 16.35
CA LYS A 194 -15.26 -12.95 17.14
C LYS A 194 -16.61 -12.68 16.51
N ILE A 195 -17.39 -13.75 16.32
CA ILE A 195 -18.83 -13.67 16.13
C ILE A 195 -19.46 -13.67 17.53
N LYS A 196 -20.09 -12.55 17.91
CA LYS A 196 -20.65 -12.33 19.25
C LYS A 196 -22.14 -12.69 19.25
N LYS A 197 -22.99 -11.74 19.67
CA LYS A 197 -24.43 -11.92 19.89
C LYS A 197 -25.19 -11.95 18.57
N LEU A 198 -26.16 -12.88 18.45
CA LEU A 198 -27.20 -12.81 17.42
C LEU A 198 -28.08 -11.57 17.69
N LEU A 199 -28.09 -10.62 16.76
CA LEU A 199 -28.86 -9.38 16.84
C LEU A 199 -30.25 -9.54 16.24
N THR A 200 -30.34 -10.14 15.05
CA THR A 200 -31.61 -10.43 14.40
C THR A 200 -31.50 -11.65 13.49
N LYS A 201 -32.65 -12.23 13.17
CA LYS A 201 -32.79 -13.35 12.24
C LYS A 201 -34.04 -13.12 11.40
N ASN A 202 -33.91 -13.30 10.10
CA ASN A 202 -35.03 -13.38 9.18
C ASN A 202 -34.92 -14.65 8.33
N LYS A 203 -35.79 -14.81 7.32
CA LYS A 203 -35.77 -15.99 6.43
C LYS A 203 -34.53 -16.08 5.52
N PHE A 204 -33.79 -14.98 5.35
CA PHE A 204 -32.67 -14.88 4.42
C PHE A 204 -31.30 -14.95 5.11
N TYR A 205 -31.13 -14.36 6.29
CA TYR A 205 -29.86 -14.34 7.00
C TYR A 205 -30.02 -14.19 8.52
N ARG A 206 -28.93 -14.48 9.24
CA ARG A 206 -28.73 -14.17 10.66
C ARG A 206 -27.74 -13.02 10.78
N LYS A 207 -28.09 -11.97 11.52
CA LYS A 207 -27.21 -10.83 11.80
C LYS A 207 -26.59 -10.99 13.17
N PHE A 208 -25.27 -10.88 13.24
CA PHE A 208 -24.49 -10.97 14.46
C PHE A 208 -23.76 -9.65 14.73
N ALA A 209 -23.62 -9.29 15.99
CA ALA A 209 -22.55 -8.39 16.40
C ALA A 209 -21.22 -9.13 16.24
N ILE A 210 -20.19 -8.42 15.81
CA ILE A 210 -18.83 -8.96 15.70
C ILE A 210 -17.84 -8.05 16.42
N SER A 211 -16.64 -8.56 16.63
CA SER A 211 -15.49 -7.74 16.95
C SER A 211 -14.22 -8.34 16.37
N TYR A 212 -13.25 -7.52 16.00
CA TYR A 212 -11.92 -7.98 15.59
C TYR A 212 -10.83 -7.08 16.13
N LYS A 213 -9.60 -7.61 16.22
CA LYS A 213 -8.44 -6.82 16.63
C LYS A 213 -7.82 -6.08 15.43
N SER A 214 -7.57 -4.80 15.63
CA SER A 214 -6.81 -3.91 14.74
C SER A 214 -5.71 -3.28 15.58
N GLY A 215 -4.53 -3.91 15.60
CA GLY A 215 -3.48 -3.61 16.58
C GLY A 215 -4.01 -3.76 18.01
N LYS A 216 -3.89 -2.71 18.82
CA LYS A 216 -4.41 -2.69 20.20
C LYS A 216 -5.94 -2.59 20.28
N PHE A 217 -6.60 -2.08 19.24
CA PHE A 217 -8.02 -1.77 19.26
C PHE A 217 -8.89 -2.99 19.05
N ALA A 218 -10.07 -3.01 19.68
CA ALA A 218 -11.12 -4.00 19.44
C ALA A 218 -12.24 -3.33 18.65
N VAL A 219 -12.21 -3.47 17.32
CA VAL A 219 -13.16 -2.85 16.40
C VAL A 219 -14.45 -3.65 16.39
N SER A 220 -15.57 -3.00 16.64
CA SER A 220 -16.91 -3.60 16.56
C SER A 220 -17.48 -3.53 15.15
N GLY A 221 -18.58 -4.24 14.95
CA GLY A 221 -19.32 -4.18 13.70
C GLY A 221 -20.47 -5.18 13.70
N VAL A 222 -21.04 -5.38 12.52
CA VAL A 222 -22.08 -6.37 12.29
C VAL A 222 -21.77 -7.27 11.09
N MET A 223 -22.20 -8.51 11.18
CA MET A 223 -22.04 -9.52 10.13
C MET A 223 -23.39 -10.17 9.83
N ASN A 224 -23.80 -10.17 8.57
CA ASN A 224 -24.93 -10.97 8.11
C ASN A 224 -24.41 -12.28 7.52
N VAL A 225 -24.95 -13.39 8.00
CA VAL A 225 -24.65 -14.74 7.53
C VAL A 225 -25.88 -15.30 6.81
N PRO A 226 -25.79 -15.56 5.49
CA PRO A 226 -26.90 -16.14 4.74
C PRO A 226 -27.42 -17.43 5.36
N MET A 227 -28.73 -17.66 5.20
CA MET A 227 -29.38 -18.93 5.50
C MET A 227 -29.12 -19.93 4.37
N GLY A 228 -29.20 -21.22 4.68
CA GLY A 228 -29.03 -22.30 3.71
C GLY A 228 -27.70 -23.05 3.83
N ALA A 229 -27.41 -23.88 2.83
CA ALA A 229 -26.20 -24.69 2.80
C ALA A 229 -24.96 -23.81 2.58
N ILE A 230 -23.92 -24.04 3.39
CA ILE A 230 -22.63 -23.38 3.22
C ILE A 230 -22.03 -23.89 1.89
N PRO A 231 -21.68 -23.00 0.93
CA PRO A 231 -21.05 -23.42 -0.31
C PRO A 231 -19.72 -24.14 -0.06
N ARG A 232 -19.28 -24.97 -1.00
CA ARG A 232 -17.95 -25.58 -0.92
C ARG A 232 -16.90 -24.47 -0.83
N GLY A 233 -16.11 -24.49 0.23
CA GLY A 233 -15.09 -23.47 0.52
C GLY A 233 -15.57 -22.31 1.41
N GLY A 234 -16.86 -22.23 1.75
CA GLY A 234 -17.44 -21.15 2.55
C GLY A 234 -18.29 -20.17 1.72
N PHE A 235 -18.98 -19.26 2.39
CA PHE A 235 -19.67 -18.16 1.71
C PHE A 235 -18.65 -17.10 1.25
N PRO A 236 -18.83 -16.51 0.05
CA PRO A 236 -18.08 -15.32 -0.34
C PRO A 236 -18.43 -14.16 0.59
N VAL A 237 -17.50 -13.23 0.78
CA VAL A 237 -17.63 -12.09 1.70
C VAL A 237 -17.63 -10.77 0.95
N LEU A 238 -18.49 -9.84 1.37
CA LEU A 238 -18.41 -8.43 1.02
C LEU A 238 -18.19 -7.60 2.28
N ILE A 239 -17.11 -6.82 2.29
CA ILE A 239 -16.85 -5.81 3.33
C ILE A 239 -17.54 -4.52 2.86
N LEU A 240 -18.45 -3.98 3.68
CA LEU A 240 -19.30 -2.85 3.34
C LEU A 240 -18.90 -1.63 4.17
N ASN A 241 -18.31 -0.64 3.52
CA ASN A 241 -17.72 0.54 4.15
C ASN A 241 -18.67 1.73 4.06
N HIS A 242 -19.11 2.24 5.21
CA HIS A 242 -20.06 3.35 5.26
C HIS A 242 -19.40 4.73 5.09
N GLY A 243 -20.20 5.71 4.69
CA GLY A 243 -19.85 7.13 4.63
C GLY A 243 -19.72 7.78 6.01
N LEU A 244 -19.48 9.09 6.05
CA LEU A 244 -19.32 9.82 7.30
C LEU A 244 -20.63 9.83 8.10
N ILE A 245 -20.56 9.45 9.37
CA ILE A 245 -21.68 9.52 10.31
C ILE A 245 -21.12 10.05 11.63
N SER A 246 -21.78 11.05 12.21
CA SER A 246 -21.28 11.66 13.44
C SER A 246 -21.31 10.66 14.61
N PRO A 247 -20.26 10.62 15.46
CA PRO A 247 -20.20 9.70 16.59
C PRO A 247 -21.40 9.82 17.55
N GLU A 248 -21.94 11.02 17.72
CA GLU A 248 -23.04 11.32 18.64
C GLU A 248 -24.34 10.57 18.29
N ILE A 249 -24.51 10.24 17.01
CA ILE A 249 -25.67 9.51 16.52
C ILE A 249 -25.31 8.09 16.10
N TYR A 250 -24.04 7.69 16.16
CA TYR A 250 -23.61 6.37 15.72
C TYR A 250 -24.00 5.27 16.71
N TYR A 251 -24.41 4.11 16.20
CA TYR A 251 -24.53 2.87 16.96
C TYR A 251 -24.04 1.71 16.10
N THR A 252 -23.62 0.61 16.72
CA THR A 252 -23.05 -0.56 16.03
C THR A 252 -23.88 -1.02 14.83
N GLY A 253 -23.27 -1.03 13.65
CA GLY A 253 -23.89 -1.39 12.38
C GLY A 253 -24.81 -0.33 11.76
N ARG A 254 -24.67 0.96 12.14
CA ARG A 254 -25.33 2.10 11.49
C ARG A 254 -24.62 2.44 10.17
N GLY A 255 -25.40 2.84 9.16
CA GLY A 255 -24.93 3.08 7.80
C GLY A 255 -25.10 1.84 6.91
N SER A 256 -25.29 2.07 5.61
CA SER A 256 -25.33 1.02 4.57
C SER A 256 -26.24 -0.18 4.85
N ARG A 257 -27.32 0.02 5.63
CA ARG A 257 -28.23 -1.06 6.07
C ARG A 257 -28.93 -1.73 4.90
N ARG A 258 -29.22 -0.95 3.86
CA ARG A 258 -29.89 -1.40 2.64
C ARG A 258 -28.98 -2.33 1.84
N GLU A 259 -27.70 -1.99 1.72
CA GLU A 259 -26.67 -2.78 1.05
C GLU A 259 -26.33 -4.04 1.85
N GLN A 260 -26.24 -3.93 3.18
CA GLN A 260 -26.11 -5.06 4.10
C GLN A 260 -27.21 -6.11 3.88
N ASP A 261 -28.49 -5.70 3.82
CA ASP A 261 -29.62 -6.61 3.56
C ASP A 261 -29.60 -7.16 2.14
N PHE A 262 -29.40 -6.28 1.15
CA PHE A 262 -29.43 -6.64 -0.27
C PHE A 262 -28.42 -7.75 -0.60
N PHE A 263 -27.13 -7.55 -0.30
CA PHE A 263 -26.11 -8.53 -0.64
C PHE A 263 -26.18 -9.81 0.21
N ALA A 264 -26.62 -9.72 1.47
CA ALA A 264 -26.81 -10.89 2.31
C ALA A 264 -27.87 -11.85 1.74
N ARG A 265 -28.93 -11.29 1.14
CA ARG A 265 -29.97 -12.09 0.44
C ARG A 265 -29.45 -12.79 -0.81
N GLN A 266 -28.37 -12.29 -1.41
CA GLN A 266 -27.74 -12.85 -2.60
C GLN A 266 -26.64 -13.87 -2.27
N GLY A 267 -26.58 -14.35 -1.03
CA GLY A 267 -25.66 -15.41 -0.62
C GLY A 267 -24.23 -14.92 -0.32
N TYR A 268 -24.04 -13.62 -0.09
CA TYR A 268 -22.80 -13.10 0.47
C TYR A 268 -22.89 -13.02 1.99
N ILE A 269 -21.80 -13.37 2.69
CA ILE A 269 -21.59 -12.82 4.01
C ILE A 269 -21.29 -11.34 3.86
N THR A 270 -22.05 -10.47 4.53
CA THR A 270 -21.75 -9.04 4.55
C THR A 270 -21.16 -8.65 5.89
N ILE A 271 -20.02 -7.98 5.90
CA ILE A 271 -19.37 -7.48 7.11
C ILE A 271 -19.32 -5.96 7.03
N HIS A 272 -19.91 -5.30 8.03
CA HIS A 272 -19.89 -3.85 8.18
C HIS A 272 -19.10 -3.53 9.46
N PRO A 273 -17.86 -3.05 9.35
CA PRO A 273 -17.08 -2.56 10.49
C PRO A 273 -17.60 -1.19 10.93
N ASP A 274 -17.53 -0.90 12.23
CA ASP A 274 -17.94 0.42 12.75
C ASP A 274 -16.83 1.47 12.60
N TYR A 275 -15.57 1.05 12.45
CA TYR A 275 -14.35 1.86 12.60
C TYR A 275 -14.04 2.28 14.05
N ARG A 276 -12.77 2.61 14.30
CA ARG A 276 -12.32 3.21 15.57
C ARG A 276 -13.07 4.49 15.90
N GLY A 277 -13.46 4.62 17.17
CA GLY A 277 -14.22 5.77 17.68
C GLY A 277 -15.71 5.77 17.36
N LEU A 278 -16.24 4.70 16.77
CA LEU A 278 -17.66 4.54 16.47
C LEU A 278 -18.20 3.22 17.05
N GLY A 279 -19.50 3.22 17.36
CA GLY A 279 -20.20 2.05 17.87
C GLY A 279 -19.67 1.60 19.23
N GLU A 280 -19.38 0.30 19.35
CA GLU A 280 -18.74 -0.29 20.54
C GLU A 280 -17.22 -0.37 20.41
N THR A 281 -16.62 0.23 19.38
CA THR A 281 -15.17 0.18 19.16
C THR A 281 -14.43 1.01 20.20
N ASP A 282 -13.84 0.33 21.18
CA ASP A 282 -13.04 0.90 22.28
C ASP A 282 -13.55 2.27 22.76
N PRO A 283 -14.58 2.31 23.63
CA PRO A 283 -15.33 3.53 23.98
C PRO A 283 -14.50 4.63 24.67
N LYS A 284 -13.21 4.39 24.94
CA LYS A 284 -12.25 5.40 25.40
C LYS A 284 -11.72 6.28 24.27
N LEU A 285 -11.98 5.89 23.02
CA LEU A 285 -11.65 6.60 21.80
C LEU A 285 -12.82 7.51 21.38
N VAL A 286 -13.16 8.54 22.15
CA VAL A 286 -14.07 9.60 21.66
C VAL A 286 -13.30 10.90 21.38
N CYS A 287 -13.22 11.28 20.10
CA CYS A 287 -12.70 12.57 19.65
C CYS A 287 -13.91 13.43 19.27
N PRO A 288 -14.03 14.65 19.80
CA PRO A 288 -15.17 15.53 19.49
C PRO A 288 -15.24 15.98 18.03
N SER A 289 -14.18 15.78 17.25
CA SER A 289 -14.16 16.02 15.81
C SER A 289 -14.23 14.68 15.08
N THR A 290 -15.09 14.63 14.07
CA THR A 290 -15.38 13.52 13.14
C THR A 290 -14.20 13.00 12.32
N LEU A 291 -12.96 13.32 12.72
CA LEU A 291 -11.73 13.20 11.96
C LEU A 291 -10.68 12.57 12.88
N SER A 292 -10.69 11.23 12.87
CA SER A 292 -9.76 10.16 13.33
C SER A 292 -8.53 10.47 14.23
N TYR A 293 -7.99 9.39 14.80
CA TYR A 293 -6.98 9.35 15.87
C TYR A 293 -5.54 9.43 15.37
N THR A 294 -4.70 10.20 16.07
CA THR A 294 -3.24 9.99 16.07
C THR A 294 -2.76 9.41 17.40
N LYS A 295 -1.48 9.00 17.45
CA LYS A 295 -0.79 8.49 18.65
C LYS A 295 -0.77 9.53 19.80
N ASP A 296 -0.96 10.82 19.49
CA ASP A 296 -0.71 11.95 20.38
C ASP A 296 -1.89 12.96 20.52
N GLY A 297 -3.05 12.73 19.88
CA GLY A 297 -4.21 13.62 20.00
C GLY A 297 -5.30 13.46 18.93
N CYS A 298 -6.33 14.33 18.96
CA CYS A 298 -7.37 14.41 17.93
C CYS A 298 -6.90 15.34 16.79
N HIS A 299 -6.37 14.77 15.71
CA HIS A 299 -5.92 15.50 14.52
C HIS A 299 -6.32 14.74 13.26
N HIS A 300 -6.57 15.46 12.17
CA HIS A 300 -6.95 14.87 10.89
C HIS A 300 -5.83 13.96 10.35
N ASP A 301 -6.06 12.64 10.36
CA ASP A 301 -5.09 11.61 9.91
C ASP A 301 -5.33 11.17 8.46
N PHE A 302 -6.10 11.96 7.69
CA PHE A 302 -6.56 11.63 6.34
C PHE A 302 -7.34 10.31 6.25
N TYR A 303 -7.98 9.89 7.34
CA TYR A 303 -8.69 8.62 7.54
C TYR A 303 -7.80 7.37 7.48
N VAL A 304 -6.49 7.50 7.75
CA VAL A 304 -5.57 6.35 7.77
C VAL A 304 -5.97 5.34 8.84
N GLY A 305 -6.40 5.78 10.02
CA GLY A 305 -6.86 4.87 11.07
C GLY A 305 -8.06 4.00 10.66
N TYR A 306 -9.02 4.57 9.91
CA TYR A 306 -10.15 3.78 9.39
C TYR A 306 -9.69 2.81 8.30
N THR A 307 -8.69 3.21 7.50
CA THR A 307 -8.08 2.32 6.50
C THR A 307 -7.37 1.14 7.17
N ASP A 308 -6.63 1.37 8.26
CA ASP A 308 -5.98 0.32 9.04
C ASP A 308 -7.00 -0.69 9.58
N ASP A 309 -8.14 -0.20 10.08
CA ASP A 309 -9.21 -1.07 10.58
C ASP A 309 -9.77 -1.97 9.48
N LEU A 310 -9.75 -1.54 8.23
CA LEU A 310 -10.17 -2.35 7.09
C LEU A 310 -9.10 -3.35 6.64
N VAL A 311 -7.84 -2.93 6.54
CA VAL A 311 -6.72 -3.84 6.20
C VAL A 311 -6.60 -4.93 7.26
N ASN A 312 -6.72 -4.56 8.54
CA ASN A 312 -6.66 -5.49 9.67
C ASN A 312 -7.91 -6.37 9.77
N LEU A 313 -9.08 -5.93 9.30
CA LEU A 313 -10.25 -6.79 9.15
C LEU A 313 -9.97 -7.91 8.14
N VAL A 314 -9.40 -7.58 6.97
CA VAL A 314 -9.04 -8.58 5.96
C VAL A 314 -8.04 -9.59 6.52
N ASP A 315 -7.02 -9.12 7.21
CA ASP A 315 -6.02 -9.98 7.83
C ASP A 315 -6.59 -10.86 8.97
N ALA A 316 -7.48 -10.31 9.81
CA ALA A 316 -8.21 -11.05 10.84
C ALA A 316 -9.09 -12.17 10.23
N LEU A 317 -9.76 -11.88 9.11
CA LEU A 317 -10.56 -12.88 8.39
C LEU A 317 -9.68 -13.98 7.79
N LYS A 318 -8.51 -13.66 7.24
CA LYS A 318 -7.57 -14.66 6.71
C LYS A 318 -7.03 -15.60 7.80
N LYS A 319 -6.87 -15.08 9.02
CA LYS A 319 -6.46 -15.84 10.20
C LYS A 319 -7.60 -16.65 10.82
N LEU A 320 -8.86 -16.38 10.43
CA LEU A 320 -10.01 -17.12 10.89
C LEU A 320 -10.03 -18.52 10.27
N ASN A 321 -9.72 -19.56 11.07
CA ASN A 321 -9.88 -20.94 10.65
C ASN A 321 -11.37 -21.36 10.71
N SER A 322 -12.16 -20.94 9.71
CA SER A 322 -13.59 -21.19 9.65
C SER A 322 -14.01 -21.75 8.29
N LYS A 323 -14.89 -22.78 8.32
CA LYS A 323 -15.56 -23.28 7.11
C LYS A 323 -16.71 -22.38 6.64
N LEU A 324 -17.07 -21.37 7.43
CA LEU A 324 -18.19 -20.47 7.13
C LEU A 324 -17.84 -19.46 6.03
N ILE A 325 -16.60 -18.99 6.00
CA ILE A 325 -16.14 -17.88 5.15
C ILE A 325 -15.14 -18.40 4.13
N ASP A 326 -15.29 -17.97 2.89
CA ASP A 326 -14.29 -18.16 1.85
C ASP A 326 -13.40 -16.91 1.73
N VAL A 327 -12.25 -16.94 2.41
CA VAL A 327 -11.27 -15.84 2.42
C VAL A 327 -10.62 -15.59 1.05
N LYS A 328 -10.79 -16.49 0.08
CA LYS A 328 -10.34 -16.29 -1.31
C LYS A 328 -11.41 -15.64 -2.19
N ARG A 329 -12.60 -15.38 -1.66
CA ARG A 329 -13.72 -14.74 -2.36
C ARG A 329 -14.23 -13.56 -1.54
N MET A 330 -13.37 -12.56 -1.39
CA MET A 330 -13.69 -11.29 -0.74
C MET A 330 -13.81 -10.16 -1.77
N GLY A 331 -14.87 -9.38 -1.68
CA GLY A 331 -15.05 -8.10 -2.36
C GLY A 331 -15.19 -6.96 -1.35
N MET A 332 -15.04 -5.73 -1.82
CA MET A 332 -15.20 -4.55 -0.97
C MET A 332 -16.11 -3.54 -1.66
N TRP A 333 -17.10 -3.07 -0.92
CA TRP A 333 -18.01 -2.01 -1.33
C TRP A 333 -17.80 -0.80 -0.42
N GLY A 334 -17.92 0.41 -0.96
CA GLY A 334 -17.88 1.61 -0.13
C GLY A 334 -18.71 2.74 -0.72
N HIS A 335 -19.28 3.57 0.16
CA HIS A 335 -20.01 4.78 -0.21
C HIS A 335 -19.41 6.03 0.44
N SER A 336 -19.35 7.15 -0.30
CA SER A 336 -18.86 8.42 0.23
C SER A 336 -17.44 8.28 0.81
N MET A 337 -17.22 8.71 2.06
CA MET A 337 -15.98 8.48 2.81
C MET A 337 -15.53 7.00 2.76
N GLY A 338 -16.45 6.05 2.94
CA GLY A 338 -16.17 4.61 2.86
C GLY A 338 -15.71 4.15 1.48
N GLY A 339 -16.15 4.85 0.43
CA GLY A 339 -15.66 4.66 -0.94
C GLY A 339 -14.21 5.11 -1.10
N GLY A 340 -13.85 6.26 -0.51
CA GLY A 340 -12.45 6.70 -0.41
C GLY A 340 -11.58 5.73 0.38
N MET A 341 -12.11 5.16 1.48
CA MET A 341 -11.37 4.18 2.29
C MET A 341 -11.13 2.89 1.50
N ALA A 342 -12.15 2.40 0.81
CA ALA A 342 -12.01 1.27 -0.10
C ALA A 342 -10.99 1.54 -1.21
N ALA A 343 -10.94 2.76 -1.77
CA ALA A 343 -9.93 3.15 -2.75
C ALA A 343 -8.50 3.16 -2.17
N ARG A 344 -8.32 3.51 -0.88
CA ARG A 344 -7.02 3.38 -0.21
C ARG A 344 -6.68 1.92 0.06
N VAL A 345 -7.61 1.11 0.57
CA VAL A 345 -7.38 -0.34 0.76
C VAL A 345 -6.98 -1.01 -0.56
N MET A 346 -7.56 -0.59 -1.69
CA MET A 346 -7.26 -1.11 -3.02
C MET A 346 -5.79 -1.03 -3.42
N VAL A 347 -5.04 -0.03 -2.93
CA VAL A 347 -3.60 0.12 -3.20
C VAL A 347 -2.71 -0.47 -2.10
N LEU A 348 -3.30 -0.95 -1.01
CA LEU A 348 -2.62 -1.53 0.15
C LEU A 348 -2.81 -3.04 0.29
N ASN A 349 -3.95 -3.58 -0.15
CA ASN A 349 -4.32 -4.97 0.09
C ASN A 349 -4.65 -5.70 -1.22
N PRO A 350 -3.87 -6.74 -1.59
CA PRO A 350 -4.08 -7.50 -2.82
C PRO A 350 -5.12 -8.63 -2.69
N ASP A 351 -5.65 -8.92 -1.50
CA ASP A 351 -6.54 -10.07 -1.26
C ASP A 351 -8.00 -9.81 -1.69
N ILE A 352 -8.39 -8.54 -1.87
CA ILE A 352 -9.72 -8.18 -2.33
C ILE A 352 -9.83 -8.34 -3.85
N ARG A 353 -10.82 -9.12 -4.30
CA ARG A 353 -10.97 -9.52 -5.70
C ARG A 353 -11.74 -8.52 -6.57
N ALA A 354 -12.48 -7.60 -5.98
CA ALA A 354 -13.28 -6.60 -6.69
C ALA A 354 -13.67 -5.45 -5.77
N TYR A 355 -13.72 -4.24 -6.32
CA TYR A 355 -14.16 -3.04 -5.63
C TYR A 355 -15.38 -2.43 -6.32
N VAL A 356 -16.40 -2.06 -5.55
CA VAL A 356 -17.56 -1.31 -6.04
C VAL A 356 -17.74 -0.07 -5.18
N LEU A 357 -17.58 1.11 -5.78
CA LEU A 357 -17.54 2.38 -5.06
C LEU A 357 -18.70 3.28 -5.50
N PHE A 358 -19.50 3.71 -4.53
CA PHE A 358 -20.66 4.58 -4.71
C PHE A 358 -20.30 5.98 -4.23
N ALA A 359 -20.41 6.98 -5.09
CA ALA A 359 -20.08 8.38 -4.80
C ALA A 359 -18.84 8.56 -3.90
N PRO A 360 -17.69 7.90 -4.19
CA PRO A 360 -16.52 7.97 -3.32
C PRO A 360 -15.99 9.40 -3.23
N ILE A 361 -15.55 9.80 -2.04
CA ILE A 361 -14.69 10.98 -1.88
C ILE A 361 -13.41 10.81 -2.72
N SER A 362 -12.66 11.90 -2.96
CA SER A 362 -11.54 11.86 -3.89
C SER A 362 -10.44 10.91 -3.42
N ALA A 363 -9.90 10.14 -4.37
CA ALA A 363 -8.65 9.39 -4.18
C ALA A 363 -7.40 10.27 -4.33
N ASP A 364 -7.58 11.57 -4.59
CA ASP A 364 -6.58 12.57 -4.31
C ASP A 364 -6.89 13.22 -2.95
N VAL A 365 -5.98 13.11 -1.99
CA VAL A 365 -6.21 13.57 -0.61
C VAL A 365 -6.47 15.08 -0.56
N GLU A 366 -5.76 15.88 -1.34
CA GLU A 366 -5.89 17.33 -1.35
C GLU A 366 -7.25 17.80 -1.89
N ASP A 367 -7.83 17.07 -2.84
CA ASP A 367 -9.17 17.35 -3.36
C ASP A 367 -10.23 17.30 -2.25
N ASN A 368 -9.99 16.58 -1.14
CA ASN A 368 -10.94 16.46 -0.03
C ASN A 368 -10.90 17.63 0.95
N PHE A 369 -10.02 18.62 0.76
CA PHE A 369 -9.89 19.75 1.68
C PHE A 369 -11.08 20.71 1.64
N TYR A 370 -12.00 20.56 0.67
CA TYR A 370 -13.26 21.31 0.62
C TYR A 370 -14.15 21.08 1.86
N GLU A 371 -14.01 19.94 2.54
CA GLU A 371 -14.78 19.61 3.74
C GLU A 371 -14.14 20.13 5.04
N LEU A 372 -12.90 20.65 4.98
CA LEU A 372 -12.13 21.01 6.16
C LEU A 372 -12.46 22.42 6.67
N LYS A 373 -12.41 22.59 7.99
CA LYS A 373 -12.57 23.91 8.62
C LYS A 373 -11.29 24.73 8.44
N SER A 374 -11.42 26.06 8.49
CA SER A 374 -10.30 26.98 8.26
C SER A 374 -9.07 26.69 9.14
N LYS A 375 -9.26 26.28 10.40
CA LYS A 375 -8.16 25.93 11.31
C LYS A 375 -7.37 24.70 10.85
N GLU A 376 -8.05 23.73 10.26
CA GLU A 376 -7.43 22.49 9.75
C GLU A 376 -6.66 22.77 8.46
N ILE A 377 -7.24 23.59 7.57
CA ILE A 377 -6.56 24.06 6.36
C ILE A 377 -5.30 24.87 6.72
N THR A 378 -5.37 25.72 7.74
CA THR A 378 -4.19 26.46 8.23
C THR A 378 -3.11 25.50 8.73
N TRP A 379 -3.47 24.52 9.58
CA TRP A 379 -2.51 23.51 10.05
C TRP A 379 -1.89 22.72 8.89
N LEU A 380 -2.69 22.24 7.94
CA LEU A 380 -2.19 21.54 6.75
C LEU A 380 -1.24 22.39 5.91
N ARG A 381 -1.59 23.67 5.69
CA ARG A 381 -0.76 24.63 4.98
C ARG A 381 0.57 24.88 5.69
N GLU A 382 0.55 25.04 7.01
CA GLU A 382 1.75 25.27 7.82
C GLU A 382 2.63 24.03 7.95
N THR A 383 2.00 22.84 7.95
CA THR A 383 2.68 21.55 8.18
C THR A 383 3.24 20.94 6.90
N TYR A 384 2.47 20.96 5.80
CA TYR A 384 2.82 20.28 4.54
C TYR A 384 2.96 21.23 3.34
N GLY A 385 2.35 22.42 3.39
CA GLY A 385 2.19 23.33 2.25
C GLY A 385 1.01 22.94 1.35
N MET A 386 0.36 23.93 0.72
CA MET A 386 -0.67 23.68 -0.30
C MET A 386 -0.02 23.26 -1.62
N GLY A 387 -0.60 22.29 -2.33
CA GLY A 387 -0.07 21.77 -3.60
C GLY A 387 1.24 21.00 -3.45
N SER A 388 1.56 20.57 -2.23
CA SER A 388 2.80 19.86 -1.93
C SER A 388 2.79 18.44 -2.50
N GLU A 389 3.94 17.98 -3.01
CA GLU A 389 4.13 16.60 -3.48
C GLU A 389 3.89 15.55 -2.38
N VAL A 390 3.86 15.98 -1.11
CA VAL A 390 3.51 15.15 0.05
C VAL A 390 2.11 14.54 -0.11
N TYR A 391 1.12 15.28 -0.59
CA TYR A 391 -0.25 14.77 -0.73
C TYR A 391 -0.35 13.66 -1.77
N LYS A 392 0.39 13.78 -2.88
CA LYS A 392 0.46 12.70 -3.88
C LYS A 392 0.98 11.38 -3.30
N LYS A 393 1.89 11.44 -2.32
CA LYS A 393 2.36 10.23 -1.61
C LYS A 393 1.31 9.63 -0.67
N MET A 394 0.31 10.40 -0.27
CA MET A 394 -0.84 9.95 0.55
C MET A 394 -2.05 9.53 -0.31
N SER A 395 -2.12 10.02 -1.55
CA SER A 395 -3.23 9.83 -2.49
C SER A 395 -3.21 8.45 -3.16
N PRO A 396 -4.26 7.61 -2.96
CA PRO A 396 -4.37 6.34 -3.68
C PRO A 396 -4.30 6.47 -5.20
N LEU A 397 -4.79 7.60 -5.75
CA LEU A 397 -4.80 7.87 -7.19
C LEU A 397 -3.41 7.73 -7.82
N THR A 398 -2.35 8.08 -7.10
CA THR A 398 -0.96 7.97 -7.57
C THR A 398 -0.50 6.53 -7.81
N TYR A 399 -1.17 5.55 -7.19
CA TYR A 399 -0.76 4.14 -7.17
C TYR A 399 -1.68 3.23 -7.99
N PHE A 400 -2.67 3.78 -8.72
CA PHE A 400 -3.62 2.99 -9.50
C PHE A 400 -2.98 2.17 -10.63
N ALA A 401 -1.78 2.53 -11.07
CA ALA A 401 -0.97 1.71 -12.00
C ALA A 401 -0.63 0.31 -11.46
N GLU A 402 -0.71 0.10 -10.15
CA GLU A 402 -0.35 -1.16 -9.49
C GLU A 402 -1.58 -2.01 -9.13
N VAL A 403 -2.78 -1.43 -9.22
CA VAL A 403 -4.03 -2.12 -8.88
C VAL A 403 -4.28 -3.28 -9.84
N GLN A 404 -4.69 -4.42 -9.29
CA GLN A 404 -5.02 -5.62 -10.07
C GLN A 404 -6.53 -5.90 -10.07
N ALA A 405 -7.21 -5.57 -8.97
CA ALA A 405 -8.63 -5.83 -8.82
C ALA A 405 -9.45 -4.97 -9.81
N PRO A 406 -10.48 -5.53 -10.43
CA PRO A 406 -11.45 -4.76 -11.20
C PRO A 406 -12.24 -3.83 -10.27
N VAL A 407 -12.59 -2.64 -10.80
CA VAL A 407 -13.29 -1.58 -10.06
C VAL A 407 -14.59 -1.20 -10.79
N GLN A 408 -15.67 -0.97 -10.05
CA GLN A 408 -16.91 -0.41 -10.58
C GLN A 408 -17.26 0.86 -9.80
N LEU A 409 -17.56 1.94 -10.52
CA LEU A 409 -17.88 3.25 -9.97
C LEU A 409 -19.35 3.58 -10.26
N HIS A 410 -20.03 4.14 -9.26
CA HIS A 410 -21.39 4.64 -9.36
C HIS A 410 -21.43 6.05 -8.81
N HIS A 411 -21.97 7.01 -9.54
CA HIS A 411 -22.08 8.39 -9.04
C HIS A 411 -23.25 9.12 -9.66
N ALA A 412 -24.05 9.84 -8.87
CA ALA A 412 -25.06 10.74 -9.41
C ALA A 412 -24.39 11.97 -10.03
N SER A 413 -24.81 12.39 -11.23
CA SER A 413 -24.20 13.58 -11.86
C SER A 413 -24.67 14.90 -11.22
N THR A 414 -25.67 14.83 -10.34
CA THR A 414 -26.25 15.94 -9.59
C THR A 414 -26.01 15.81 -8.10
N ASP A 415 -25.04 14.97 -7.70
CA ASP A 415 -24.57 14.87 -6.32
C ASP A 415 -24.06 16.23 -5.85
N LYS A 416 -24.58 16.69 -4.71
CA LYS A 416 -24.23 17.99 -4.11
C LYS A 416 -23.30 17.83 -2.91
N ASP A 417 -23.15 16.61 -2.42
CA ASP A 417 -22.36 16.31 -1.24
C ASP A 417 -20.93 15.94 -1.67
N VAL A 418 -20.81 15.09 -2.68
CA VAL A 418 -19.52 14.69 -3.26
C VAL A 418 -19.50 15.03 -4.76
N PRO A 419 -18.52 15.81 -5.25
CA PRO A 419 -18.38 16.11 -6.68
C PRO A 419 -18.20 14.85 -7.53
N VAL A 420 -18.99 14.72 -8.61
CA VAL A 420 -18.90 13.61 -9.58
C VAL A 420 -17.52 13.52 -10.23
N GLU A 421 -16.83 14.66 -10.33
CA GLU A 421 -15.49 14.83 -10.88
C GLU A 421 -14.46 13.95 -10.14
N PHE A 422 -14.69 13.61 -8.86
CA PHE A 422 -13.82 12.71 -8.12
C PHE A 422 -13.87 11.28 -8.68
N SER A 423 -15.06 10.80 -9.04
CA SER A 423 -15.21 9.51 -9.71
C SER A 423 -14.74 9.55 -11.16
N GLU A 424 -14.90 10.67 -11.85
CA GLU A 424 -14.35 10.85 -13.20
C GLU A 424 -12.82 10.79 -13.20
N LYS A 425 -12.16 11.52 -12.29
CA LYS A 425 -10.70 11.47 -12.09
C LYS A 425 -10.23 10.05 -11.77
N MET A 426 -10.92 9.36 -10.86
CA MET A 426 -10.60 7.97 -10.50
C MET A 426 -10.76 7.02 -11.70
N TYR A 427 -11.87 7.13 -12.43
CA TYR A 427 -12.14 6.32 -13.61
C TYR A 427 -11.06 6.51 -14.67
N GLU A 428 -10.73 7.76 -15.02
CA GLU A 428 -9.70 8.05 -16.02
C GLU A 428 -8.31 7.57 -15.58
N ALA A 429 -7.94 7.74 -14.31
CA ALA A 429 -6.67 7.25 -13.79
C ALA A 429 -6.54 5.71 -13.87
N LEU A 430 -7.60 4.98 -13.50
CA LEU A 430 -7.65 3.52 -13.62
C LEU A 430 -7.63 3.06 -15.09
N LYS A 431 -8.44 3.71 -15.94
CA LYS A 431 -8.52 3.41 -17.37
C LYS A 431 -7.20 3.65 -18.09
N ASN A 432 -6.55 4.80 -17.86
CA ASN A 432 -5.25 5.15 -18.44
C ASN A 432 -4.13 4.24 -17.95
N SER A 433 -4.30 3.64 -16.77
CA SER A 433 -3.41 2.61 -16.22
C SER A 433 -3.70 1.19 -16.73
N GLY A 434 -4.60 1.04 -17.71
CA GLY A 434 -4.97 -0.26 -18.30
C GLY A 434 -5.76 -1.17 -17.36
N LYS A 435 -6.42 -0.61 -16.34
CA LYS A 435 -7.18 -1.39 -15.35
C LYS A 435 -8.58 -1.71 -15.84
N LYS A 436 -9.15 -2.80 -15.32
CA LYS A 436 -10.56 -3.16 -15.56
C LYS A 436 -11.42 -2.25 -14.71
N VAL A 437 -12.07 -1.27 -15.35
CA VAL A 437 -12.92 -0.31 -14.66
C VAL A 437 -14.23 -0.08 -15.42
N GLU A 438 -15.34 -0.03 -14.67
CA GLU A 438 -16.66 0.35 -15.16
C GLU A 438 -17.12 1.61 -14.41
N PHE A 439 -17.80 2.53 -15.08
CA PHE A 439 -18.32 3.74 -14.44
C PHE A 439 -19.73 4.06 -14.92
N TYR A 440 -20.65 4.17 -13.97
CA TYR A 440 -22.04 4.51 -14.21
C TYR A 440 -22.39 5.85 -13.56
N LYS A 441 -22.87 6.78 -14.40
CA LYS A 441 -23.45 8.04 -13.96
C LYS A 441 -24.98 7.97 -13.91
N TYR A 442 -25.56 8.62 -12.92
CA TYR A 442 -27.00 8.63 -12.67
C TYR A 442 -27.54 10.07 -12.71
N PRO A 443 -28.07 10.53 -13.86
CA PRO A 443 -28.65 11.87 -13.98
C PRO A 443 -29.90 12.05 -13.13
N GLY A 444 -30.02 13.19 -12.47
CA GLY A 444 -31.21 13.57 -11.68
C GLY A 444 -31.27 12.98 -10.27
N GLU A 445 -30.30 12.15 -9.89
CA GLU A 445 -30.22 11.53 -8.57
C GLU A 445 -29.37 12.35 -7.58
N GLY A 446 -29.54 12.05 -6.30
CA GLY A 446 -28.71 12.61 -5.22
C GLY A 446 -27.65 11.62 -4.71
N HIS A 447 -26.95 12.01 -3.64
CA HIS A 447 -25.87 11.23 -3.02
C HIS A 447 -26.27 9.79 -2.61
N GLU A 448 -27.55 9.57 -2.34
CA GLU A 448 -28.12 8.27 -1.91
C GLU A 448 -28.76 7.46 -3.06
N PHE A 449 -28.63 7.94 -4.31
CA PHE A 449 -29.08 7.30 -5.55
C PHE A 449 -30.60 7.12 -5.72
N GLY A 450 -31.42 7.54 -4.76
CA GLY A 450 -32.88 7.62 -4.88
C GLY A 450 -33.52 6.45 -5.64
N ASP A 451 -34.17 6.75 -6.76
CA ASP A 451 -34.88 5.77 -7.59
C ASP A 451 -33.91 4.86 -8.35
N ALA A 452 -32.75 5.38 -8.75
CA ALA A 452 -31.71 4.64 -9.43
C ALA A 452 -30.97 3.62 -8.54
N TRP A 453 -31.17 3.63 -7.22
CA TRP A 453 -30.46 2.73 -6.33
C TRP A 453 -30.63 1.25 -6.71
N SER A 454 -31.85 0.81 -7.04
CA SER A 454 -32.12 -0.60 -7.36
C SER A 454 -31.29 -1.05 -8.57
N LEU A 455 -31.18 -0.19 -9.59
CA LEU A 455 -30.35 -0.43 -10.77
C LEU A 455 -28.85 -0.43 -10.43
N ALA A 456 -28.40 0.50 -9.58
CA ALA A 456 -27.01 0.54 -9.12
C ALA A 456 -26.64 -0.72 -8.32
N ALA A 457 -27.50 -1.16 -7.41
CA ALA A 457 -27.31 -2.36 -6.61
C ALA A 457 -27.29 -3.63 -7.46
N GLU A 458 -28.13 -3.72 -8.49
CA GLU A 458 -28.12 -4.85 -9.43
C GLU A 458 -26.82 -4.91 -10.24
N ARG A 459 -26.34 -3.78 -10.77
CA ARG A 459 -25.05 -3.70 -11.47
C ARG A 459 -23.88 -4.09 -10.55
N ALA A 460 -23.90 -3.64 -9.30
CA ALA A 460 -22.94 -4.01 -8.27
C ALA A 460 -22.97 -5.52 -7.97
N LEU A 461 -24.16 -6.12 -7.88
CA LEU A 461 -24.33 -7.55 -7.69
C LEU A 461 -23.74 -8.33 -8.88
N GLN A 462 -24.06 -7.96 -10.10
CA GLN A 462 -23.53 -8.60 -11.31
C GLN A 462 -22.00 -8.54 -11.34
N PHE A 463 -21.43 -7.40 -10.95
CA PHE A 463 -19.99 -7.21 -10.87
C PHE A 463 -19.34 -8.11 -9.82
N PHE A 464 -19.88 -8.14 -8.60
CA PHE A 464 -19.38 -9.02 -7.55
C PHE A 464 -19.59 -10.50 -7.87
N ASP A 465 -20.70 -10.87 -8.50
CA ASP A 465 -20.96 -12.25 -8.90
C ASP A 465 -19.90 -12.71 -9.91
N LYS A 466 -19.59 -11.86 -10.90
CA LYS A 466 -18.54 -12.12 -11.89
C LYS A 466 -17.14 -12.25 -11.26
N TYR A 467 -16.74 -11.28 -10.44
CA TYR A 467 -15.33 -11.17 -10.02
C TYR A 467 -15.02 -11.79 -8.65
N VAL A 468 -16.01 -11.87 -7.74
CA VAL A 468 -15.85 -12.45 -6.39
C VAL A 468 -16.36 -13.88 -6.35
N LYS A 469 -17.59 -14.16 -6.82
CA LYS A 469 -18.09 -15.54 -6.88
C LYS A 469 -17.44 -16.35 -8.01
N GLY A 470 -17.02 -15.70 -9.09
CA GLY A 470 -16.55 -16.37 -10.30
C GLY A 470 -17.71 -16.95 -11.12
N ALA A 471 -18.92 -16.38 -11.01
CA ALA A 471 -20.03 -16.73 -11.87
C ALA A 471 -19.69 -16.33 -13.32
N ARG A 472 -19.93 -17.23 -14.26
CA ARG A 472 -19.71 -17.00 -15.70
C ARG A 472 -20.94 -16.41 -16.35
#